data_AF-A0A317J9W0-F1
#
_entry.id   AF-A0A317J9W0-F1
#
_cell.length_a   1.000
_cell.length_b   1.000
_cell.length_c   1.000
_cell.angle_alpha   90.00
_cell.angle_beta   90.00
_cell.angle_gamma   90.00
#
_symmetry.space_group_name_H-M   'P 1'
#
loop_
_entity.id
_entity.type
_entity.pdbx_description
1 polymer ?
#
loop_
_entity_poly.entity_id
_entity_poly.type
_entity_poly.pdbx_seq_one_letter_code
_entity_poly.pdbx_strand_id
1 'polypeptide(L)'
;MRIWIRNFNAVFQPAILLAATANRIRAAIPGRDDAVEFQHVNGQWFGESDEPVEIDFDFGEEQALSPFATDFALAGSRDYRWVCSVN
;
A
#
# COMPACT_ATOMS: atom_id res chain seq x y z
N MET A 1 1.13 5.61 -9.32
CA MET A 1 1.66 4.58 -8.40
C MET A 1 0.63 3.49 -8.24
N ARG A 2 1.02 2.21 -8.24
CA ARG A 2 0.10 1.09 -8.04
C ARG A 2 -0.04 0.81 -6.55
N ILE A 3 -1.25 0.50 -6.13
CA ILE A 3 -1.56 0.01 -4.79
C ILE A 3 -2.42 -1.24 -4.90
N TRP A 4 -2.45 -2.02 -3.83
CA TRP A 4 -3.31 -3.18 -3.67
C TRP A 4 -4.26 -2.93 -2.52
N ILE A 5 -5.53 -3.18 -2.75
CA ILE A 5 -6.56 -3.04 -1.73
C ILE A 5 -7.09 -4.43 -1.43
N ARG A 6 -7.09 -4.78 -0.15
CA ARG A 6 -7.72 -5.98 0.37
C ARG A 6 -8.97 -5.59 1.15
N ASN A 7 -10.12 -6.06 0.70
CA ASN A 7 -11.37 -5.84 1.44
C ASN A 7 -11.57 -6.90 2.55
N PHE A 8 -12.61 -6.73 3.36
CA PHE A 8 -12.97 -7.67 4.42
C PHE A 8 -13.27 -9.11 3.92
N ASN A 9 -13.64 -9.27 2.65
CA ASN A 9 -13.84 -10.58 2.01
C ASN A 9 -12.51 -11.22 1.56
N ALA A 10 -11.37 -10.65 1.94
CA ALA A 10 -10.03 -11.06 1.53
C ALA A 10 -9.80 -11.05 0.00
N VAL A 11 -10.60 -10.28 -0.74
CA VAL A 11 -10.40 -10.07 -2.18
C VAL A 11 -9.37 -8.97 -2.35
N PHE A 12 -8.30 -9.29 -3.08
CA PHE A 12 -7.27 -8.34 -3.48
C PHE A 12 -7.60 -7.79 -4.85
N GLN A 13 -7.56 -6.46 -4.97
CA GLN A 13 -7.74 -5.80 -6.25
C GLN A 13 -6.67 -4.72 -6.45
N PRO A 14 -6.11 -4.60 -7.67
CA PRO A 14 -5.18 -3.53 -7.97
C PRO A 14 -5.93 -2.21 -8.10
N ALA A 15 -5.27 -1.12 -7.70
CA ALA A 15 -5.76 0.22 -7.92
C ALA A 15 -4.60 1.17 -8.26
N ILE A 16 -4.94 2.33 -8.82
CA ILE A 16 -4.01 3.40 -9.11
C ILE A 16 -4.22 4.51 -8.09
N LEU A 17 -3.18 4.84 -7.34
CA LEU A 17 -3.20 5.95 -6.40
C LEU A 17 -3.32 7.28 -7.16
N LEU A 18 -4.33 8.07 -6.81
CA LEU A 18 -4.58 9.40 -7.38
C LEU A 18 -4.11 10.52 -6.45
N ALA A 19 -4.39 10.39 -5.15
CA ALA A 19 -3.98 11.33 -4.12
C ALA A 19 -3.87 10.62 -2.76
N ALA A 20 -2.93 11.06 -1.92
CA ALA A 20 -2.78 10.58 -0.55
C ALA A 20 -2.51 11.74 0.40
N THR A 21 -3.09 11.65 1.60
CA THR A 21 -2.80 12.47 2.77
C THR A 21 -2.57 11.55 3.96
N ALA A 22 -2.29 12.10 5.14
CA ALA A 22 -2.07 11.30 6.35
C ALA A 22 -3.25 10.38 6.71
N ASN A 23 -4.49 10.78 6.38
CA ASN A 23 -5.69 10.04 6.78
C ASN A 23 -6.71 9.81 5.64
N ARG A 24 -6.38 10.19 4.40
CA ARG A 24 -7.24 9.96 3.24
C ARG A 24 -6.44 9.51 2.03
N ILE A 25 -6.98 8.56 1.29
CA ILE A 25 -6.45 8.09 0.00
C ILE A 25 -7.58 8.16 -1.03
N ARG A 26 -7.27 8.64 -2.23
CA ARG A 26 -8.14 8.52 -3.41
C ARG A 26 -7.48 7.62 -4.44
N ALA A 27 -8.20 6.64 -4.94
CA ALA A 27 -7.69 5.67 -5.90
C ALA A 27 -8.69 5.38 -7.03
N ALA A 28 -8.17 5.12 -8.22
CA ALA A 28 -8.95 4.57 -9.33
C ALA A 28 -8.88 3.04 -9.29
N ILE A 29 -10.03 2.39 -9.32
CA ILE A 29 -10.18 0.93 -9.24
C ILE A 29 -10.77 0.41 -10.56
N PRO A 30 -10.19 -0.61 -11.21
CA PRO A 30 -10.77 -1.19 -12.42
C PRO A 30 -12.21 -1.66 -12.20
N GLY A 31 -13.12 -1.27 -13.10
CA GLY A 31 -14.54 -1.61 -13.02
C GLY A 31 -15.37 -0.69 -12.11
N ARG A 32 -14.78 0.39 -11.59
CA ARG A 32 -15.50 1.50 -10.95
C ARG A 32 -15.46 2.72 -11.88
N ASP A 33 -16.60 3.40 -12.00
CA ASP A 33 -16.73 4.56 -12.88
C ASP A 33 -16.16 5.85 -12.23
N ASP A 34 -16.08 5.87 -10.90
CA ASP A 34 -15.58 6.99 -10.10
C ASP A 34 -14.35 6.61 -9.26
N ALA A 35 -13.61 7.65 -8.83
CA ALA A 35 -12.52 7.49 -7.88
C ALA A 35 -13.06 7.17 -6.49
N VAL A 36 -12.51 6.11 -5.88
CA VAL A 36 -12.89 5.63 -4.55
C VAL A 36 -12.05 6.33 -3.50
N GLU A 37 -12.67 6.75 -2.41
CA GLU A 37 -12.00 7.30 -1.23
C GLU A 37 -11.85 6.27 -0.10
N PHE A 38 -10.70 6.29 0.56
CA PHE A 38 -10.42 5.54 1.78
C PHE A 38 -10.04 6.48 2.91
N GLN A 39 -10.49 6.18 4.12
CA GLN A 39 -10.24 6.99 5.32
C GLN A 39 -9.54 6.18 6.41
N HIS A 40 -8.55 6.80 7.07
CA HIS A 40 -7.85 6.20 8.21
C HIS A 40 -8.43 6.72 9.51
N VAL A 41 -8.99 5.82 10.31
CA VAL A 41 -9.62 6.14 11.60
C VAL A 41 -9.11 5.15 12.63
N ASN A 42 -8.55 5.66 13.75
CA ASN A 42 -8.08 4.86 14.88
C ASN A 42 -7.11 3.71 14.49
N GLY A 43 -6.23 3.93 13.50
CA GLY A 43 -5.25 2.94 13.08
C GLY A 43 -5.73 1.98 11.98
N GLN A 44 -7.00 2.05 11.58
CA GLN A 44 -7.61 1.18 10.58
C GLN A 44 -8.05 1.97 9.34
N TRP A 45 -7.87 1.41 8.15
CA TRP A 45 -8.41 1.96 6.90
C TRP A 45 -9.83 1.44 6.64
N PHE A 46 -10.68 2.33 6.14
CA PHE A 46 -12.06 2.05 5.78
C PHE A 46 -12.35 2.49 4.35
N GLY A 47 -13.17 1.71 3.65
CA GLY A 47 -13.77 2.08 2.36
C GLY A 47 -14.98 2.98 2.52
N GLU A 48 -15.62 3.33 1.40
CA GLU A 48 -16.77 4.24 1.36
C GLU A 48 -18.03 3.68 2.02
N SER A 49 -18.12 2.36 2.24
CA SER A 49 -19.23 1.71 2.92
C SER A 49 -18.92 1.41 4.39
N ASP A 50 -17.92 2.09 4.97
CA ASP A 50 -17.40 1.87 6.33
C ASP A 50 -16.88 0.44 6.57
N GLU A 51 -16.54 -0.28 5.51
CA GLU A 51 -15.93 -1.60 5.59
C GLU A 51 -14.42 -1.48 5.82
N PRO A 52 -13.82 -2.32 6.70
CA PRO A 52 -12.39 -2.29 6.91
C PRO A 52 -11.64 -2.82 5.67
N VAL A 53 -10.54 -2.16 5.32
CA VAL A 53 -9.65 -2.54 4.23
C VAL A 53 -8.18 -2.52 4.66
N GLU A 54 -7.35 -3.29 3.96
CA GLU A 54 -5.88 -3.16 4.01
C GLU A 54 -5.40 -2.55 2.68
N ILE A 55 -4.40 -1.67 2.75
CA ILE A 55 -3.86 -0.97 1.57
C ILE A 55 -2.35 -1.17 1.56
N ASP A 56 -1.86 -1.86 0.52
CA ASP A 56 -0.44 -2.09 0.27
C ASP A 56 0.05 -1.23 -0.88
N PHE A 57 1.21 -0.63 -0.72
CA PHE A 57 1.83 0.24 -1.71
C PHE A 57 2.89 -0.53 -2.49
N ASP A 58 2.74 -0.57 -3.81
CA ASP A 58 3.73 -1.16 -4.70
C ASP A 58 4.72 -0.06 -5.12
N PHE A 59 5.85 -0.01 -4.43
CA PHE A 59 6.95 0.92 -4.71
C PHE A 59 7.82 0.46 -5.90
N GLY A 60 7.45 -0.63 -6.57
CA GLY A 60 8.29 -1.32 -7.55
C GLY A 60 9.40 -2.09 -6.85
N GLU A 61 10.02 -3.03 -7.57
CA GLU A 61 11.36 -3.47 -7.19
C GLU A 61 12.25 -2.25 -7.32
N GLU A 62 12.76 -1.75 -6.19
CA GLU A 62 13.98 -0.96 -6.19
C GLU A 62 14.96 -1.78 -7.03
N GLN A 63 15.23 -1.35 -8.27
CA GLN A 63 16.40 -1.83 -8.98
C GLN A 63 17.50 -1.60 -7.98
N ALA A 64 17.98 -2.69 -7.38
CA ALA A 64 19.19 -2.71 -6.61
C ALA A 64 20.21 -2.09 -7.53
N LEU A 65 20.42 -0.78 -7.37
CA LEU A 65 21.50 -0.06 -7.99
C LEU A 65 22.71 -0.73 -7.37
N SER A 66 23.21 -1.74 -8.07
CA SER A 66 24.56 -2.21 -7.93
C SER A 66 25.45 -1.09 -8.43
N PRO A 67 26.28 -0.48 -7.57
CA PRO A 67 27.56 -0.03 -8.06
C PRO A 67 28.60 -1.15 -7.97
N PHE A 68 28.42 -2.14 -7.08
CA PHE A 68 29.38 -3.23 -6.84
C PHE A 68 28.69 -4.46 -6.24
N ALA A 69 28.05 -5.30 -7.06
CA ALA A 69 27.64 -6.64 -6.65
C ALA A 69 28.89 -7.52 -6.41
N THR A 70 29.56 -7.30 -5.27
CA THR A 70 30.56 -8.22 -4.74
C THR A 70 29.89 -9.04 -3.64
N ASP A 71 29.86 -10.35 -3.89
CA ASP A 71 29.70 -11.45 -2.94
C ASP A 71 29.90 -11.07 -1.46
N PHE A 72 28.88 -11.30 -0.62
CA PHE A 72 28.99 -12.19 0.55
C PHE A 72 27.68 -12.28 1.35
N ALA A 73 27.35 -13.51 1.75
CA ALA A 73 26.58 -13.90 2.94
C ALA A 73 25.08 -13.51 3.00
N LEU A 74 24.17 -14.47 2.83
CA LEU A 74 23.68 -15.45 3.82
C LEU A 74 22.78 -14.85 4.92
N ALA A 75 21.62 -15.49 5.02
CA ALA A 75 20.76 -15.69 6.19
C ALA A 75 19.84 -14.55 6.64
N GLY A 76 18.54 -14.86 6.59
CA GLY A 76 17.61 -14.48 7.65
C GLY A 76 16.54 -13.46 7.25
N SER A 77 15.30 -13.93 7.29
CA SER A 77 14.05 -13.21 7.57
C SER A 77 14.12 -11.68 7.63
N ARG A 78 13.39 -11.00 6.75
CA ARG A 78 13.12 -9.55 6.91
C ARG A 78 11.61 -9.33 7.03
N ASP A 79 11.14 -9.43 8.27
CA ASP A 79 9.92 -8.76 8.74
C ASP A 79 10.14 -7.25 8.62
N TYR A 80 9.53 -6.62 7.62
CA TYR A 80 9.52 -5.16 7.53
C TYR A 80 8.28 -4.63 8.24
N ARG A 81 8.46 -4.16 9.49
CA ARG A 81 7.46 -3.37 10.22
C ARG A 81 7.91 -1.90 10.20
N TRP A 82 7.23 -1.07 9.43
CA TRP A 82 7.48 0.38 9.43
C TRP A 82 6.46 1.10 10.32
N VAL A 83 6.96 1.73 11.39
CA VAL A 83 6.24 2.71 12.19
C VAL A 83 6.60 4.08 11.62
N CYS A 84 5.63 4.79 11.04
CA CYS A 84 5.84 6.18 10.63
C CYS A 84 6.00 7.06 11.88
N SER A 85 7.20 7.60 12.09
CA SER A 85 7.44 8.68 13.04
C SER A 85 7.07 10.00 12.37
N VAL A 86 6.08 10.69 12.91
CA VAL A 86 5.73 12.05 12.52
C VAL A 86 6.60 13.02 13.31
N ASN A 87 7.27 13.93 12.60
CA ASN A 87 8.02 15.05 13.18
C ASN A 87 7.09 16.26 13.34
#